data_AF-A0A7S0U2V7-F1
#
_entry.id   AF-A0A7S0U2V7-F1
#
_cell.length_a   1.000
_cell.length_b   1.000
_cell.length_c   1.000
_cell.angle_alpha   90.00
_cell.angle_beta   90.00
_cell.angle_gamma   90.00
#
_symmetry.space_group_name_H-M   'P 1'
#
loop_
_entity.id
_entity.type
_entity.pdbx_description
1 polymer ?
#
loop_
_entity_poly.entity_id
_entity_poly.type
_entity_poly.pdbx_seq_one_letter_code
_entity_poly.pdbx_strand_id
1 'polypeptide(L)'
;RRMFLGKQKYLLSVKEDSDLAEGLKEQMREHLAKACQPLKDYIRQFDRYLDVMNLDLTEYIRTYEEKEPSLAEDKAEIELKLKEKAAIADIIPSVINLGMFQVKTEAINRALLQKYDTLLRMIMSLIAEKAAAKSRKVIAEYKEVHAR
;
A
#
# COMPACT_ATOMS: atom_id res chain seq x y z
N ARG A 1 -15.19 -71.75 36.59
CA ARG A 1 -15.75 -70.42 36.26
C ARG A 1 -14.67 -69.65 35.49
N ARG A 2 -14.71 -69.62 34.15
CA ARG A 2 -13.74 -68.85 33.34
C ARG A 2 -14.23 -67.41 33.28
N MET A 3 -13.54 -66.49 33.95
CA MET A 3 -13.78 -65.05 33.79
C MET A 3 -13.17 -64.62 32.45
N PHE A 4 -14.04 -64.29 31.49
CA PHE A 4 -13.66 -63.53 30.32
C PHE A 4 -13.51 -62.06 30.75
N LEU A 5 -12.31 -61.67 31.17
CA LEU A 5 -11.93 -60.26 31.14
C LEU A 5 -11.77 -59.88 29.66
N GLY A 6 -12.84 -59.32 29.08
CA GLY A 6 -12.79 -58.74 27.74
C GLY A 6 -11.60 -57.79 27.65
N LYS A 7 -10.84 -57.86 26.55
CA LYS A 7 -9.70 -56.98 26.29
C LYS A 7 -10.19 -55.53 26.30
N GLN A 8 -10.05 -54.86 27.44
CA GLN A 8 -10.43 -53.47 27.59
C GLN A 8 -9.46 -52.67 26.72
N LYS A 9 -9.99 -52.03 25.67
CA LYS A 9 -9.21 -51.19 24.77
C LYS A 9 -8.88 -49.90 25.52
N TYR A 10 -7.71 -49.83 26.12
CA TYR A 10 -7.18 -48.57 26.65
C TYR A 10 -6.76 -47.69 25.48
N LEU A 11 -7.08 -46.40 25.55
CA LEU A 11 -6.47 -45.42 24.66
C LEU A 11 -4.99 -45.35 25.03
N LEU A 12 -4.11 -45.70 24.09
CA LEU A 12 -2.67 -45.51 24.25
C LEU A 12 -2.44 -44.00 24.39
N SER A 13 -1.95 -43.58 25.55
CA SER A 13 -1.45 -42.21 25.72
C SER A 13 -0.31 -42.02 24.72
N VAL A 14 -0.51 -41.12 23.76
CA VAL A 14 0.51 -40.79 22.77
C VAL A 14 1.66 -40.12 23.51
N LYS A 15 2.82 -40.79 23.54
CA LYS A 15 4.06 -40.20 24.04
C LYS A 15 4.58 -39.20 23.00
N GLU A 16 5.26 -38.15 23.44
CA GLU A 16 5.76 -37.06 22.58
C GLU A 16 6.66 -37.55 21.42
N ASP A 17 7.34 -38.67 21.63
CA ASP A 17 8.28 -39.31 20.68
C ASP A 17 7.66 -40.46 19.86
N SER A 18 6.33 -40.55 19.76
CA SER A 18 5.73 -41.58 18.89
C SER A 18 5.93 -41.18 17.43
N ASP A 19 6.32 -42.13 16.57
CA ASP A 19 6.48 -41.94 15.11
C ASP A 19 5.24 -41.29 14.46
N LEU A 20 4.04 -41.55 15.01
CA LEU A 20 2.79 -40.95 14.56
C LEU A 20 2.75 -39.43 14.80
N ALA A 21 3.28 -38.97 15.94
CA ALA A 21 3.35 -37.56 16.30
C ALA A 21 4.39 -36.81 15.44
N GLU A 22 5.52 -37.45 15.13
CA GLU A 22 6.52 -36.88 14.23
C GLU A 22 5.99 -36.77 12.79
N GLY A 23 5.32 -37.80 12.28
CA GLY A 23 4.67 -37.77 10.96
C GLY A 23 3.64 -36.65 10.85
N LEU A 24 2.82 -36.44 11.88
CA LEU A 24 1.85 -35.35 11.92
C LEU A 24 2.52 -33.97 11.98
N LYS A 25 3.60 -33.82 12.76
CA LYS A 25 4.38 -32.56 12.82
C LYS A 25 4.95 -32.20 11.45
N GLU A 26 5.49 -33.17 10.72
CA GLU A 26 6.07 -32.92 9.40
C GLU A 26 4.98 -32.59 8.37
N GLN A 27 3.85 -33.29 8.38
CA GLN A 27 2.70 -32.93 7.57
C GLN A 27 2.21 -31.49 7.86
N MET A 28 2.10 -31.12 9.14
CA MET A 28 1.72 -29.76 9.52
C MET A 28 2.72 -28.71 8.99
N ARG A 29 4.03 -29.00 9.07
CA ARG A 29 5.07 -28.11 8.51
C ARG A 29 4.93 -27.95 7.00
N GLU A 30 4.73 -29.04 6.26
CA GLU A 30 4.52 -28.96 4.82
C GLU A 30 3.26 -28.16 4.46
N HIS A 31 2.15 -28.40 5.17
CA HIS A 31 0.90 -27.69 4.94
C HIS A 31 1.03 -26.20 5.26
N LEU A 32 1.71 -25.84 6.36
CA LEU A 32 2.01 -24.44 6.69
C LEU A 32 2.93 -23.79 5.65
N ALA A 33 3.96 -24.50 5.17
CA ALA A 33 4.85 -24.00 4.14
C ALA A 33 4.08 -23.72 2.83
N LYS A 34 3.14 -24.59 2.45
CA LYS A 34 2.25 -24.40 1.30
C LYS A 34 1.29 -23.22 1.53
N ALA A 35 0.71 -23.08 2.73
CA ALA A 35 -0.17 -21.97 3.08
C ALA A 35 0.56 -20.61 3.10
N CYS A 36 1.87 -20.60 3.37
CA CYS A 36 2.69 -19.39 3.33
C CYS A 36 3.00 -18.89 1.91
N GLN A 37 2.89 -19.71 0.86
CA GLN A 37 3.14 -19.28 -0.52
C GLN A 37 2.17 -18.19 -1.00
N PRO A 38 0.83 -18.36 -0.93
CA PRO A 38 -0.10 -17.31 -1.34
C PRO A 38 0.07 -16.01 -0.53
N LEU A 39 0.51 -16.10 0.73
CA LEU A 39 0.84 -14.93 1.53
C LEU A 39 2.04 -14.16 0.97
N LYS A 40 3.11 -14.86 0.60
CA LYS A 40 4.30 -14.25 -0.03
C LYS A 40 3.96 -13.62 -1.37
N ASP A 41 3.16 -14.31 -2.18
CA ASP A 41 2.73 -13.80 -3.48
C ASP A 41 1.82 -12.58 -3.34
N TYR A 42 0.98 -12.53 -2.30
CA TYR A 42 0.18 -11.34 -2.00
C TYR A 42 1.05 -10.14 -1.57
N ILE A 43 2.06 -10.35 -0.73
CA ILE A 43 2.99 -9.29 -0.31
C ILE A 43 3.71 -8.69 -1.53
N ARG A 44 4.14 -9.52 -2.49
CA ARG A 44 4.81 -9.07 -3.72
C ARG A 44 3.95 -8.13 -4.57
N GLN A 45 2.63 -8.21 -4.49
CA GLN A 45 1.75 -7.28 -5.22
C GLN A 45 1.89 -5.84 -4.72
N PHE A 46 2.38 -5.63 -3.49
CA PHE A 46 2.64 -4.30 -2.94
C PHE A 46 3.97 -3.70 -3.36
N ASP A 47 4.86 -4.49 -3.97
CA ASP A 47 6.17 -4.01 -4.43
C ASP A 47 6.02 -2.84 -5.42
N ARG A 48 4.96 -2.84 -6.23
CA ARG A 48 4.63 -1.74 -7.15
C ARG A 48 4.35 -0.40 -6.48
N TYR A 49 3.99 -0.41 -5.20
CA TYR A 49 3.71 0.80 -4.43
C TYR A 49 4.95 1.27 -3.65
N LEU A 50 6.03 0.47 -3.61
CA LEU A 50 7.29 0.87 -2.97
C LEU A 50 7.90 2.09 -3.66
N ASP A 51 7.80 2.19 -4.98
CA ASP A 51 8.31 3.33 -5.74
C ASP A 51 7.65 4.64 -5.27
N VAL A 52 6.32 4.63 -5.14
CA VAL A 52 5.56 5.78 -4.65
C VAL A 52 5.87 6.04 -3.18
N MET A 53 6.02 5.00 -2.36
CA MET A 53 6.37 5.13 -0.95
C MET A 53 7.78 5.65 -0.71
N ASN A 54 8.73 5.40 -1.61
CA ASN A 54 10.11 5.83 -1.50
C ASN A 54 10.39 7.15 -2.25
N LEU A 55 9.46 7.62 -3.08
CA LEU A 55 9.60 8.88 -3.81
C LEU A 55 9.85 10.06 -2.85
N ASP A 56 10.93 10.81 -3.06
CA ASP A 56 11.16 12.08 -2.37
C ASP A 56 10.24 13.14 -2.99
N LEU A 57 9.26 13.59 -2.20
CA LEU A 57 8.30 14.60 -2.62
C LEU A 57 8.99 15.92 -2.96
N THR A 58 10.08 16.26 -2.27
CA THR A 58 10.82 17.51 -2.46
C THR A 58 11.55 17.52 -3.80
N GLU A 59 12.22 16.42 -4.14
CA GLU A 59 12.89 16.26 -5.43
C GLU A 59 11.88 16.22 -6.58
N TYR A 60 10.75 15.54 -6.39
CA TYR A 60 9.67 15.52 -7.36
C TYR A 60 9.18 16.93 -7.69
N ILE A 61 8.96 17.76 -6.68
CA ILE A 61 8.46 19.13 -6.91
C ILE A 61 9.52 20.01 -7.56
N ARG A 62 10.80 19.86 -7.19
CA ARG A 62 11.88 20.63 -7.83
C ARG A 62 11.95 20.33 -9.32
N THR A 63 11.95 19.04 -9.67
CA THR A 63 11.96 18.61 -11.08
C THR A 63 10.67 19.01 -11.82
N TYR A 64 9.54 19.03 -11.12
CA TYR A 64 8.27 19.53 -11.66
C TYR A 64 8.31 21.05 -11.91
N GLU A 65 8.94 21.81 -11.01
CA GLU A 65 9.10 23.25 -11.15
C GLU A 65 10.00 23.61 -12.34
N GLU A 66 11.13 22.90 -12.48
CA GLU A 66 12.11 23.05 -13.57
C GLU A 66 11.51 22.79 -14.96
N LYS A 67 10.50 21.91 -15.06
CA LYS A 67 9.81 21.62 -16.33
C LYS A 67 8.94 22.77 -16.85
N GLU A 68 8.63 23.77 -16.01
CA GLU A 68 7.68 24.86 -16.31
C GLU A 68 6.46 24.44 -17.16
N PRO A 69 5.67 23.46 -16.70
CA PRO A 69 4.51 22.98 -17.44
C PRO A 69 3.48 24.09 -17.71
N SER A 70 2.74 23.93 -18.78
CA SER A 70 1.57 24.76 -19.07
C SER A 70 0.42 24.46 -18.12
N LEU A 71 -0.50 25.41 -17.96
CA LEU A 71 -1.67 25.23 -17.10
C LEU A 71 -2.57 24.06 -17.52
N ALA A 72 -2.55 23.69 -18.80
CA ALA A 72 -3.29 22.53 -19.32
C ALA A 72 -2.63 21.21 -18.89
N GLU A 73 -1.30 21.16 -18.94
CA GLU A 73 -0.51 20.01 -18.48
C GLU A 73 -0.61 19.85 -16.96
N ASP A 74 -0.55 20.95 -16.20
CA ASP A 74 -0.77 20.97 -14.75
C ASP A 74 -2.10 20.32 -14.37
N LYS A 75 -3.18 20.70 -15.07
CA LYS A 75 -4.51 20.13 -14.82
C LYS A 75 -4.57 18.64 -15.17
N ALA A 76 -4.01 18.26 -16.31
CA ALA A 76 -3.98 16.87 -16.73
C ALA A 76 -3.20 15.98 -15.75
N GLU A 77 -2.09 16.48 -15.22
CA GLU A 77 -1.29 15.75 -14.24
C GLU A 77 -2.01 15.61 -12.89
N ILE A 78 -2.64 16.67 -12.38
CA ILE A 78 -3.46 16.59 -11.17
C ILE A 78 -4.60 15.58 -11.33
N GLU A 79 -5.31 15.62 -12.46
CA GLU A 79 -6.39 14.66 -12.75
C GLU A 79 -5.88 13.22 -12.82
N LEU A 80 -4.70 12.99 -13.44
CA LEU A 80 -4.07 11.68 -13.48
C LEU A 80 -3.76 11.18 -12.07
N LYS A 81 -3.13 12.01 -11.23
CA LYS A 81 -2.77 11.66 -9.85
C LYS A 81 -3.98 11.45 -8.95
N LEU A 82 -5.07 12.17 -9.17
CA LEU A 82 -6.34 11.93 -8.48
C LEU A 82 -6.96 10.59 -8.88
N LYS A 83 -6.91 10.22 -10.16
CA LYS A 83 -7.39 8.91 -10.64
C LYS A 83 -6.56 7.77 -10.06
N GLU A 84 -5.22 7.90 -10.03
CA GLU A 84 -4.33 6.92 -9.39
C GLU A 84 -4.67 6.74 -7.91
N LYS A 85 -4.87 7.85 -7.17
CA LYS A 85 -5.27 7.82 -5.76
C LYS A 85 -6.61 7.08 -5.57
N ALA A 86 -7.61 7.38 -6.40
CA ALA A 86 -8.93 6.75 -6.31
C ALA A 86 -8.86 5.25 -6.62
N ALA A 87 -8.07 4.85 -7.62
CA ALA A 87 -7.85 3.44 -7.94
C ALA A 87 -7.21 2.69 -6.77
N ILE A 88 -6.21 3.28 -6.09
CA ILE A 88 -5.57 2.66 -4.93
C ILE A 88 -6.55 2.45 -3.77
N ALA A 89 -7.42 3.44 -3.53
CA ALA A 89 -8.44 3.35 -2.49
C ALA A 89 -9.42 2.19 -2.73
N ASP A 90 -9.76 1.92 -3.99
CA ASP A 90 -10.69 0.86 -4.39
C ASP A 90 -10.00 -0.53 -4.44
N ILE A 91 -8.75 -0.59 -4.93
CA ILE A 91 -8.01 -1.84 -5.10
C ILE A 91 -7.56 -2.43 -3.75
N ILE A 92 -7.19 -1.61 -2.77
CA ILE A 92 -6.61 -2.09 -1.50
C ILE A 92 -7.70 -2.14 -0.42
N PRO A 93 -8.21 -3.33 -0.05
CA PRO A 93 -9.17 -3.45 1.05
C PRO A 93 -8.52 -3.13 2.40
N SER A 94 -9.32 -2.92 3.44
CA SER A 94 -8.79 -2.73 4.81
C SER A 94 -8.31 -4.03 5.45
N VAL A 95 -9.00 -5.14 5.16
CA VAL A 95 -8.69 -6.48 5.67
C VAL A 95 -8.95 -7.50 4.57
N ILE A 96 -8.06 -8.47 4.43
CA ILE A 96 -8.21 -9.60 3.51
C ILE A 96 -7.97 -10.92 4.24
N ASN A 97 -8.76 -11.94 3.91
CA ASN A 97 -8.59 -13.29 4.45
C ASN A 97 -7.94 -14.18 3.37
N LEU A 98 -6.72 -14.63 3.64
CA LEU A 98 -5.94 -15.53 2.80
C LEU A 98 -5.94 -16.92 3.41
N GLY A 99 -7.03 -17.66 3.24
CA GLY A 99 -7.20 -19.01 3.77
C GLY A 99 -7.07 -19.06 5.29
N MET A 100 -5.90 -19.46 5.79
CA MET A 100 -5.58 -19.58 7.22
C MET A 100 -5.11 -18.25 7.86
N PHE A 101 -4.87 -17.21 7.06
CA PHE A 101 -4.35 -15.94 7.53
C PHE A 101 -5.35 -14.80 7.32
N GLN A 102 -5.40 -13.87 8.26
CA GLN A 102 -6.07 -12.59 8.10
C GLN A 102 -5.01 -11.48 8.08
N VAL A 103 -4.96 -10.72 6.99
CA VAL A 103 -4.00 -9.64 6.79
C VAL A 103 -4.74 -8.31 6.86
N LYS A 104 -4.22 -7.40 7.70
CA LYS A 104 -4.73 -6.04 7.84
C LYS A 104 -3.88 -5.11 6.99
N THR A 105 -4.46 -4.52 5.95
CA THR A 105 -3.81 -3.65 4.96
C THR A 105 -4.21 -2.18 5.13
N GLU A 106 -5.08 -1.87 6.09
CA GLU A 106 -5.57 -0.51 6.38
C GLU A 106 -4.44 0.50 6.60
N ALA A 107 -3.40 0.14 7.35
CA ALA A 107 -2.28 1.03 7.63
C ALA A 107 -1.51 1.40 6.35
N ILE A 108 -1.34 0.44 5.43
CA ILE A 108 -0.66 0.63 4.15
C ILE A 108 -1.51 1.53 3.25
N ASN A 109 -2.81 1.24 3.14
CA ASN A 109 -3.73 2.06 2.35
C ASN A 109 -3.72 3.52 2.84
N ARG A 110 -3.85 3.72 4.16
CA ARG A 110 -3.81 5.07 4.75
C ARG A 110 -2.49 5.80 4.47
N ALA A 111 -1.35 5.11 4.61
CA ALA A 111 -0.04 5.72 4.35
C ALA A 111 0.12 6.14 2.88
N LEU A 112 -0.31 5.28 1.94
CA LEU A 112 -0.30 5.60 0.51
C LEU A 112 -1.18 6.81 0.20
N LEU A 113 -2.44 6.82 0.67
CA LEU A 113 -3.36 7.92 0.43
C LEU A 113 -2.84 9.24 1.00
N GLN A 114 -2.26 9.22 2.21
CA GLN A 114 -1.64 10.40 2.82
C GLN A 114 -0.47 10.93 1.99
N LYS A 115 0.34 10.04 1.39
CA LYS A 115 1.46 10.45 0.55
C LYS A 115 0.97 11.11 -0.75
N TYR A 116 -0.04 10.55 -1.40
CA TYR A 116 -0.68 11.18 -2.56
C TYR A 116 -1.34 12.52 -2.20
N ASP A 117 -1.98 12.64 -1.04
CA ASP A 117 -2.57 13.90 -0.57
C ASP A 117 -1.52 14.98 -0.34
N THR A 118 -0.38 14.61 0.24
CA THR A 118 0.73 15.53 0.44
C THR A 118 1.30 15.99 -0.90
N LEU A 119 1.54 15.07 -1.84
CA LEU A 119 2.02 15.37 -3.18
C LEU A 119 1.08 16.35 -3.91
N LEU A 120 -0.22 16.03 -3.96
CA LEU A 120 -1.22 16.87 -4.62
C LEU A 120 -1.28 18.28 -4.02
N ARG A 121 -1.27 18.39 -2.68
CA ARG A 121 -1.26 19.69 -2.00
C ARG A 121 -0.05 20.53 -2.38
N MET A 122 1.13 19.91 -2.45
CA MET A 122 2.35 20.63 -2.80
C MET A 122 2.34 21.10 -4.27
N ILE A 123 1.88 20.27 -5.21
CA ILE A 123 1.72 20.66 -6.63
C ILE A 123 0.73 21.82 -6.76
N MET A 124 -0.44 21.71 -6.10
CA MET A 124 -1.45 22.77 -6.12
C MET A 124 -0.92 24.08 -5.53
N SER A 125 -0.15 24.02 -4.44
CA SER A 125 0.48 25.19 -3.84
C SER A 125 1.47 25.86 -4.79
N LEU A 126 2.29 25.07 -5.49
CA LEU A 126 3.25 25.58 -6.48
C LEU A 126 2.54 26.32 -7.61
N ILE A 127 1.46 25.73 -8.16
CA ILE A 127 0.68 26.34 -9.24
C ILE A 127 0.03 27.65 -8.76
N ALA A 128 -0.53 27.66 -7.55
CA ALA A 128 -1.14 28.84 -6.96
C ALA A 128 -0.11 29.97 -6.77
N GLU A 129 1.10 29.64 -6.32
CA GLU A 129 2.19 30.61 -6.16
C GLU A 129 2.65 31.17 -7.51
N LYS A 130 2.85 30.30 -8.52
CA LYS A 130 3.18 30.71 -9.89
C LYS A 130 2.11 31.62 -10.48
N ALA A 131 0.83 31.29 -10.30
CA ALA A 131 -0.29 32.12 -10.75
C ALA A 131 -0.31 33.50 -10.05
N ALA A 132 -0.12 33.52 -8.72
CA ALA A 132 -0.06 34.76 -7.96
C ALA A 132 1.13 35.64 -8.37
N ALA A 133 2.30 35.04 -8.65
CA ALA A 133 3.48 35.76 -9.13
C ALA A 133 3.23 36.40 -10.52
N LYS A 134 2.61 35.66 -11.45
CA LYS A 134 2.22 36.18 -12.76
C LYS A 134 1.24 37.36 -12.65
N SER A 135 0.21 37.24 -11.81
CA SER A 135 -0.75 38.33 -11.57
C SER A 135 -0.09 39.58 -10.98
N ARG A 136 0.83 39.42 -10.01
CA ARG A 136 1.58 40.55 -9.44
C ARG A 136 2.43 41.27 -10.48
N LYS A 137 3.08 40.54 -11.39
CA LYS A 137 3.86 41.13 -12.50
C LYS A 137 2.97 41.96 -13.43
N VAL A 138 1.84 41.39 -13.88
CA VAL A 138 0.89 42.09 -14.77
C VAL A 138 0.35 43.37 -14.11
N ILE A 139 0.02 43.32 -12.81
CA ILE A 139 -0.46 44.49 -12.07
C ILE A 139 0.63 45.57 -11.97
N ALA A 140 1.89 45.18 -11.75
CA ALA A 140 3.01 46.12 -11.67
C ALA A 140 3.24 46.81 -13.01
N GLU A 141 3.30 46.06 -14.11
CA GLU A 141 3.46 46.60 -15.47
C GLU A 141 2.31 47.55 -15.84
N TYR A 142 1.06 47.18 -15.52
CA TYR A 142 -0.08 48.05 -15.77
C TYR A 142 -0.02 49.37 -14.98
N LYS A 143 0.44 49.33 -13.72
CA LYS A 143 0.65 50.53 -12.91
C LYS A 143 1.71 51.45 -13.49
N GLU A 144 2.81 50.90 -14.02
CA GLU A 144 3.86 51.70 -14.67
C GLU A 144 3.37 52.37 -15.95
N VAL A 145 2.58 51.68 -16.76
CA VAL A 145 1.98 52.26 -17.97
C VAL A 145 0.96 53.35 -17.63
N HIS A 146 0.16 53.16 -16.58
CA HIS A 146 -0.82 54.17 -16.16
C HIS A 146 -0.20 55.40 -15.46
N ALA A 147 1.01 55.27 -14.92
CA ALA A 147 1.74 56.37 -14.30
C ALA A 147 2.54 57.22 -15.30
N ARG A 148 2.63 56.80 -16.58
CA ARG A 148 3.17 57.57 -17.71
C ARG A 148 2.06 58.34 -18.42
#